data_AF-A0A948C8V8-F1
#
_entry.id   AF-A0A948C8V8-F1
#
_cell.length_a   1.000
_cell.length_b   1.000
_cell.length_c   1.000
_cell.angle_alpha   90.00
_cell.angle_beta   90.00
_cell.angle_gamma   90.00
#
_symmetry.space_group_name_H-M   'P 1'
#
loop_
_entity.id
_entity.type
_entity.pdbx_description
1 polymer ?
#
loop_
_entity_poly.entity_id
_entity_poly.type
_entity_poly.pdbx_seq_one_letter_code
_entity_poly.pdbx_strand_id
1 'polypeptide(L)'
;MDIKQHHITAKEDRLPFIQKFGYGIGAVVTIVSVNSLMQLTGLFYIDLLKISPILLGFAAAIHRLWDAVTDPLVGNLSDNTRSRFGRRLPYILIGGILVGITFAMIFMVPRGWSTNAMFGYFLVTSLIFYTAVTIYGVPHGALGLEMTNDYNERTRLFAYASFIGNIAAIASPWMYYFANRSMFKDPIEGMKWVCIWMGLILIIAAIICVLTCKETRTEQVKKQKKMAFWESFKITYKNRTFMMLVIVFVLVIIGFQFVMGFSNFIMMYFVYSGDKVAASGMMGWMGTIWAVTALIGVFPMMWVS
;
A
#
# COMPACT_ATOMS: atom_id res chain seq x y z
N MET A 1 -38.62 6.96 -18.81
CA MET A 1 -37.93 6.60 -17.56
C MET A 1 -37.57 5.14 -17.67
N ASP A 2 -36.42 4.84 -18.28
CA ASP A 2 -35.91 3.48 -18.40
C ASP A 2 -35.35 3.04 -17.05
N ILE A 3 -35.95 2.00 -16.49
CA ILE A 3 -35.50 1.34 -15.28
C ILE A 3 -34.13 0.76 -15.57
N LYS A 4 -33.11 1.25 -14.86
CA LYS A 4 -31.72 0.79 -14.89
C LYS A 4 -31.66 -0.73 -15.01
N GLN A 5 -31.35 -1.23 -16.20
CA GLN A 5 -30.92 -2.62 -16.35
C GLN A 5 -29.64 -2.76 -15.52
N HIS A 6 -29.72 -3.49 -14.41
CA HIS A 6 -28.52 -3.92 -13.70
C HIS A 6 -27.64 -4.67 -14.69
N HIS A 7 -26.44 -4.15 -14.97
CA HIS A 7 -25.50 -4.79 -15.87
C HIS A 7 -25.19 -6.19 -15.34
N ILE A 8 -25.67 -7.22 -16.04
CA ILE A 8 -25.49 -8.60 -15.61
C ILE A 8 -24.12 -9.06 -16.09
N THR A 9 -23.14 -9.06 -15.19
CA THR A 9 -21.80 -9.62 -15.46
C THR A 9 -21.94 -11.04 -16.01
N ALA A 10 -21.30 -11.31 -17.15
CA ALA A 10 -21.26 -12.63 -17.78
C ALA A 10 -20.67 -13.66 -16.80
N LYS A 11 -21.19 -14.90 -16.80
CA LYS A 11 -20.72 -15.96 -15.87
C LYS A 11 -19.21 -16.23 -16.00
N GLU A 12 -18.64 -16.02 -17.18
CA GLU A 12 -17.23 -16.22 -17.49
C GLU A 12 -16.32 -15.14 -16.89
N ASP A 13 -16.85 -13.93 -16.68
CA ASP A 13 -16.11 -12.80 -16.10
C ASP A 13 -16.28 -12.70 -14.58
N ARG A 14 -17.16 -13.52 -13.98
CA ARG A 14 -17.37 -13.58 -12.52
C ARG A 14 -16.25 -14.36 -11.85
N LEU A 15 -15.59 -13.71 -10.91
CA LEU A 15 -14.52 -14.35 -10.15
C LEU A 15 -15.10 -15.20 -9.01
N PRO A 16 -14.62 -16.44 -8.81
CA PRO A 16 -15.02 -17.24 -7.67
C PRO A 16 -14.60 -16.55 -6.37
N PHE A 17 -15.40 -16.73 -5.32
CA PHE A 17 -15.17 -16.08 -4.02
C PHE A 17 -13.75 -16.30 -3.47
N ILE A 18 -13.19 -17.48 -3.67
CA ILE A 18 -11.83 -17.84 -3.23
C ILE A 18 -10.77 -16.95 -3.89
N GLN A 19 -10.94 -16.57 -5.16
CA GLN A 19 -10.01 -15.67 -5.85
C GLN A 19 -10.17 -14.23 -5.38
N LYS A 20 -11.41 -13.77 -5.14
CA LYS A 20 -11.68 -12.43 -4.57
C LYS A 20 -11.08 -12.30 -3.17
N PHE A 21 -11.28 -13.31 -2.34
CA PHE A 21 -10.75 -13.38 -0.98
C PHE A 21 -9.22 -13.46 -0.99
N GLY A 22 -8.65 -14.32 -1.84
CA GLY A 22 -7.21 -14.46 -2.04
C GLY A 22 -6.53 -13.17 -2.48
N TYR A 23 -7.10 -12.47 -3.47
CA TYR A 23 -6.63 -11.18 -3.92
C TYR A 23 -6.69 -10.12 -2.81
N GLY A 24 -7.77 -10.13 -2.02
CA GLY A 24 -7.94 -9.23 -0.89
C GLY A 24 -6.97 -9.49 0.27
N ILE A 25 -6.66 -10.77 0.57
CA ILE A 25 -5.56 -11.13 1.47
C ILE A 25 -4.24 -10.58 0.93
N GLY A 26 -4.03 -10.63 -0.40
CA GLY A 26 -2.86 -10.01 -1.01
C GLY A 26 -2.78 -8.50 -0.78
N ALA A 27 -3.91 -7.79 -0.75
CA ALA A 27 -3.94 -6.36 -0.48
C ALA A 27 -3.56 -6.01 0.97
N VAL A 28 -3.74 -6.94 1.91
CA VAL A 28 -3.25 -6.80 3.30
C VAL A 28 -1.75 -6.53 3.31
N VAL A 29 -0.99 -7.21 2.45
CA VAL A 29 0.47 -7.06 2.40
C VAL A 29 0.85 -5.61 2.11
N THR A 30 0.29 -5.00 1.07
CA THR A 30 0.61 -3.62 0.69
C THR A 30 0.04 -2.60 1.68
N ILE A 31 -1.20 -2.77 2.11
CA ILE A 31 -1.90 -1.81 2.96
C ILE A 31 -1.35 -1.83 4.38
N VAL A 32 -1.20 -3.01 5.00
CA VAL A 32 -0.73 -3.12 6.38
C VAL A 32 0.75 -2.80 6.49
N SER A 33 1.59 -3.26 5.55
CA SER A 33 3.04 -3.00 5.65
C SER A 33 3.35 -1.51 5.60
N VAL A 34 2.79 -0.77 4.64
CA VAL A 34 3.03 0.67 4.48
C VAL A 34 2.42 1.48 5.63
N ASN A 35 1.16 1.20 6.01
CA ASN A 35 0.51 1.93 7.09
C ASN A 35 1.15 1.65 8.46
N SER A 36 1.54 0.40 8.71
CA SER A 36 2.24 0.03 9.94
C SER A 36 3.60 0.70 9.98
N LEU A 37 4.37 0.67 8.88
CA LEU A 37 5.67 1.34 8.83
C LEU A 37 5.54 2.84 9.12
N MET A 38 4.59 3.53 8.47
CA MET A 38 4.38 4.97 8.65
C MET A 38 4.04 5.32 10.11
N GLN A 39 3.17 4.54 10.75
CA GLN A 39 2.77 4.78 12.15
C GLN A 39 3.89 4.42 13.14
N LEU A 40 4.49 3.26 12.97
CA LEU A 40 5.48 2.70 13.90
C LEU A 40 6.84 3.40 13.81
N THR A 41 7.20 3.95 12.66
CA THR A 41 8.47 4.67 12.47
C THR A 41 8.56 5.87 13.41
N GLY A 42 7.49 6.68 13.54
CA GLY A 42 7.47 7.81 14.46
C GLY A 42 7.66 7.36 15.90
N LEU A 43 6.83 6.42 16.36
CA LEU A 43 6.87 5.91 17.73
C LEU A 43 8.22 5.24 18.08
N PHE A 44 8.83 4.52 17.15
CA PHE A 44 10.09 3.82 17.41
C PHE A 44 11.31 4.73 17.27
N TYR A 45 11.44 5.44 16.15
CA TYR A 45 12.65 6.22 15.87
C TYR A 45 12.67 7.58 16.56
N ILE A 46 11.52 8.24 16.71
CA ILE A 46 11.43 9.53 17.41
C ILE A 46 11.32 9.29 18.92
N ASP A 47 10.33 8.52 19.37
CA ASP A 47 10.06 8.44 20.81
C ASP A 47 11.03 7.52 21.56
N LEU A 48 11.37 6.35 21.01
CA LEU A 48 12.28 5.39 21.68
C LEU A 48 13.76 5.67 21.38
N LEU A 49 14.13 5.89 20.12
CA LEU A 49 15.53 6.10 19.71
C LEU A 49 15.99 7.56 19.69
N LYS A 50 15.08 8.52 19.93
CA LYS A 50 15.37 9.97 19.99
C LYS A 50 16.07 10.52 18.74
N ILE A 51 15.77 9.97 17.56
CA ILE A 51 16.22 10.53 16.28
C ILE A 51 15.40 11.80 15.98
N SER A 52 16.06 12.81 15.42
CA SER A 52 15.41 14.05 15.00
C SER A 52 14.28 13.77 13.99
N PRO A 53 13.06 14.31 14.20
CA PRO A 53 11.96 14.21 13.24
C PRO A 53 12.30 14.74 11.85
N ILE A 54 13.21 15.73 11.78
CA ILE A 54 13.66 16.34 10.52
C ILE A 54 14.35 15.29 9.64
N LEU A 55 15.21 14.45 10.23
CA LEU A 55 15.92 13.40 9.51
C LEU A 55 14.94 12.36 8.95
N LEU A 56 13.96 11.94 9.74
CA LEU A 56 12.92 11.02 9.25
C LEU A 56 12.04 11.64 8.17
N GLY A 57 11.78 12.95 8.24
CA GLY A 57 11.12 13.70 7.16
C GLY A 57 11.91 13.65 5.86
N PHE A 58 13.23 13.84 5.92
CA PHE A 58 14.11 13.68 4.75
C PHE A 58 14.10 12.24 4.22
N ALA A 59 14.16 11.23 5.09
CA ALA A 59 14.07 9.84 4.67
C ALA A 59 12.74 9.57 3.94
N ALA A 60 11.61 10.03 4.48
CA ALA A 60 10.31 9.90 3.84
C ALA A 60 10.25 10.57 2.45
N ALA A 61 10.90 11.73 2.28
CA ALA A 61 11.01 12.39 0.99
C ALA A 61 11.86 11.58 0.00
N ILE A 62 12.99 11.03 0.45
CA ILE A 62 13.86 10.18 -0.36
C ILE A 62 13.11 8.91 -0.82
N HIS A 63 12.28 8.31 0.05
CA HIS A 63 11.46 7.15 -0.31
C HIS A 63 10.51 7.47 -1.46
N ARG A 64 9.85 8.63 -1.43
CA ARG A 64 8.94 9.03 -2.52
C ARG A 64 9.65 9.24 -3.85
N LEU A 65 10.85 9.82 -3.83
CA LEU A 65 11.68 9.98 -5.03
C LEU A 65 12.15 8.62 -5.56
N TRP A 66 12.45 7.69 -4.66
CA TRP A 66 12.82 6.33 -5.00
C TRP A 66 11.67 5.55 -5.66
N ASP A 67 10.48 5.60 -5.07
CA ASP A 67 9.25 4.97 -5.59
C ASP A 67 8.94 5.44 -7.03
N ALA A 68 9.13 6.74 -7.29
CA ALA A 68 8.92 7.33 -8.61
C ALA A 68 9.81 6.70 -9.72
N VAL A 69 10.96 6.13 -9.34
CA VAL A 69 11.88 5.45 -10.25
C VAL A 69 11.66 3.95 -10.25
N THR A 70 11.43 3.32 -9.08
CA THR A 70 11.28 1.87 -8.99
C THR A 70 9.97 1.36 -9.57
N ASP A 71 8.87 2.10 -9.44
CA ASP A 71 7.55 1.65 -9.89
C ASP A 71 7.49 1.41 -11.41
N PRO A 72 7.97 2.33 -12.29
CA PRO A 72 8.01 2.08 -13.73
C PRO A 72 8.97 0.96 -14.14
N LEU A 73 10.10 0.82 -13.44
CA LEU A 73 11.10 -0.21 -13.73
C LEU A 73 10.56 -1.61 -13.43
N VAL A 74 9.98 -1.80 -12.24
CA VAL A 74 9.35 -3.06 -11.84
C VAL A 74 8.13 -3.35 -12.70
N GLY A 75 7.33 -2.33 -13.04
CA GLY A 75 6.21 -2.47 -13.98
C GLY A 75 6.66 -3.09 -15.30
N ASN A 76 7.68 -2.52 -15.94
CA ASN A 76 8.22 -3.05 -17.19
C ASN A 76 8.84 -4.44 -17.06
N LEU A 77 9.58 -4.67 -15.98
CA LEU A 77 10.22 -5.96 -15.71
C LEU A 77 9.16 -7.06 -15.52
N SER A 78 8.13 -6.78 -14.73
CA SER A 78 7.02 -7.70 -14.51
C SER A 78 6.25 -7.96 -15.80
N ASP A 79 6.01 -6.95 -16.64
CA ASP A 79 5.29 -7.12 -17.90
C ASP A 79 6.08 -7.89 -18.98
N ASN A 80 7.41 -7.87 -18.94
CA ASN A 80 8.28 -8.57 -19.89
C ASN A 80 8.71 -9.98 -19.45
N THR A 81 8.39 -10.38 -18.21
CA THR A 81 8.79 -11.69 -17.67
C THR A 81 7.93 -12.81 -18.23
N ARG A 82 8.55 -13.92 -18.62
CA ARG A 82 7.87 -15.16 -19.00
C ARG A 82 8.33 -16.26 -18.07
N SER A 83 7.47 -16.71 -17.17
CA SER A 83 7.75 -17.82 -16.26
C SER A 83 6.69 -18.92 -16.39
N ARG A 84 7.06 -20.15 -16.00
CA ARG A 84 6.15 -21.31 -15.97
C ARG A 84 5.00 -21.16 -14.96
N PHE A 85 5.17 -20.30 -13.96
CA PHE A 85 4.19 -20.05 -12.89
C PHE A 85 3.32 -18.83 -13.15
N GLY A 86 3.42 -18.22 -14.34
CA GLY A 86 2.79 -16.94 -14.65
C GLY A 86 3.80 -15.80 -14.69
N ARG A 87 3.39 -14.65 -15.20
CA ARG A 87 4.21 -13.47 -15.40
C ARG A 87 4.43 -12.67 -14.12
N ARG A 88 3.39 -12.55 -13.28
CA ARG A 88 3.33 -11.65 -12.11
C ARG A 88 3.38 -12.40 -10.79
N LEU A 89 2.85 -13.62 -10.74
CA LEU A 89 2.85 -14.45 -9.53
C LEU A 89 4.25 -14.66 -8.90
N PRO A 90 5.35 -14.86 -9.67
CA PRO A 90 6.69 -14.95 -9.08
C PRO A 90 7.13 -13.66 -8.36
N TYR A 91 6.81 -12.48 -8.92
CA TYR A 91 7.14 -11.20 -8.29
C TYR A 91 6.32 -10.96 -7.03
N ILE A 92 5.04 -11.34 -7.04
CA ILE A 92 4.18 -11.27 -5.84
C ILE A 92 4.73 -12.18 -4.74
N LEU A 93 5.20 -13.39 -5.07
CA LEU A 93 5.78 -14.30 -4.09
C LEU A 93 7.10 -13.77 -3.51
N ILE A 94 8.05 -13.41 -4.39
CA ILE A 94 9.38 -12.93 -3.99
C ILE A 94 9.25 -11.59 -3.26
N GLY A 95 8.46 -10.66 -3.80
CA GLY A 95 8.16 -9.37 -3.20
C GLY A 95 7.52 -9.51 -1.83
N GLY A 96 6.55 -10.41 -1.67
CA GLY A 96 5.89 -10.63 -0.38
C GLY A 96 6.83 -11.20 0.70
N ILE A 97 7.71 -12.12 0.30
CA ILE A 97 8.78 -12.64 1.18
C ILE A 97 9.73 -11.51 1.59
N LEU A 98 10.19 -10.72 0.61
CA LEU A 98 11.07 -9.59 0.86
C LEU A 98 10.42 -8.54 1.76
N VAL A 99 9.14 -8.21 1.56
CA VAL A 99 8.38 -7.28 2.42
C VAL A 99 8.37 -7.77 3.85
N GLY A 100 8.05 -9.04 4.10
CA GLY A 100 8.02 -9.58 5.46
C GLY A 100 9.38 -9.54 6.16
N ILE A 101 10.46 -9.91 5.47
CA ILE A 101 11.83 -9.90 6.01
C ILE A 101 12.30 -8.47 6.27
N THR A 102 12.14 -7.58 5.28
CA THR A 102 12.60 -6.20 5.36
C THR A 102 11.81 -5.39 6.39
N PHE A 103 10.52 -5.68 6.55
CA PHE A 103 9.69 -5.09 7.60
C PHE A 103 10.25 -5.38 8.99
N ALA A 104 10.64 -6.62 9.28
CA ALA A 104 11.30 -6.96 10.55
C ALA A 104 12.68 -6.29 10.68
N MET A 105 13.47 -6.29 9.60
CA MET A 105 14.84 -5.74 9.57
C MET A 105 14.89 -4.25 9.95
N ILE A 106 13.91 -3.44 9.53
CA ILE A 106 13.85 -2.01 9.84
C ILE A 106 13.82 -1.75 11.35
N PHE A 107 13.21 -2.61 12.16
CA PHE A 107 13.12 -2.41 13.61
C PHE A 107 14.25 -3.12 14.39
N MET A 108 15.12 -3.86 13.69
CA MET A 108 16.27 -4.56 14.26
C MET A 108 17.52 -3.66 14.42
N VAL A 109 17.34 -2.42 14.86
CA VAL A 109 18.46 -1.50 15.09
C VAL A 109 19.30 -1.96 16.30
N PRO A 110 20.64 -2.03 16.19
CA PRO A 110 21.53 -2.28 17.32
C PRO A 110 21.51 -1.12 18.32
N ARG A 111 21.46 -1.45 19.62
CA ARG A 111 21.55 -0.44 20.68
C ARG A 111 22.99 0.08 20.78
N GLY A 112 23.16 1.40 20.93
CA GLY A 112 24.47 2.03 21.14
C GLY A 112 25.14 2.61 19.89
N TRP A 113 24.47 2.59 18.73
CA TRP A 113 24.95 3.29 17.54
C TRP A 113 24.76 4.82 17.67
N SER A 114 25.59 5.60 16.98
CA SER A 114 25.37 7.05 16.90
C SER A 114 24.07 7.36 16.17
N THR A 115 23.47 8.52 16.44
CA THR A 115 22.23 8.97 15.78
C THR A 115 22.36 8.92 14.25
N ASN A 116 23.52 9.29 13.70
CA ASN A 116 23.78 9.26 12.27
C ASN A 116 23.86 7.82 11.72
N ALA A 117 24.47 6.89 12.47
CA ALA A 117 24.53 5.49 12.09
C ALA A 117 23.15 4.81 12.14
N MET A 118 22.34 5.13 13.15
CA MET A 118 20.94 4.67 13.22
C MET A 118 20.10 5.25 12.07
N PHE A 119 20.30 6.52 11.73
CA PHE A 119 19.63 7.13 10.58
C PHE A 119 20.04 6.49 9.25
N GLY A 120 21.34 6.25 9.04
CA GLY A 120 21.83 5.56 7.84
C GLY A 120 21.28 4.14 7.73
N TYR A 121 21.22 3.40 8.84
CA TYR A 121 20.59 2.08 8.89
C TYR A 121 19.10 2.15 8.52
N PHE A 122 18.36 3.09 9.12
CA PHE A 122 16.95 3.29 8.80
C PHE A 122 16.78 3.61 7.31
N LEU A 123 17.55 4.55 6.76
CA LEU A 123 17.45 4.97 5.36
C LEU A 123 17.69 3.80 4.40
N VAL A 124 18.75 3.00 4.62
CA VAL A 124 19.06 1.86 3.76
C VAL A 124 18.00 0.77 3.87
N THR A 125 17.62 0.38 5.10
CA THR A 125 16.63 -0.70 5.31
C THR A 125 15.24 -0.31 4.82
N SER A 126 14.85 0.95 5.00
CA SER A 126 13.59 1.47 4.47
C SER A 126 13.59 1.53 2.93
N LEU A 127 14.68 1.92 2.28
CA LEU A 127 14.79 1.86 0.81
C LEU A 127 14.63 0.43 0.27
N ILE A 128 15.25 -0.55 0.92
CA ILE A 128 15.09 -1.97 0.57
C ILE A 128 13.64 -2.41 0.77
N PHE A 129 13.01 -1.99 1.87
CA PHE A 129 11.60 -2.28 2.15
C PHE A 129 10.66 -1.68 1.10
N TYR A 130 10.80 -0.39 0.78
CA TYR A 130 9.96 0.25 -0.25
C TYR A 130 10.17 -0.41 -1.62
N THR A 131 11.42 -0.78 -1.95
CA THR A 131 11.69 -1.58 -3.16
C THR A 131 10.96 -2.92 -3.15
N ALA A 132 10.95 -3.63 -2.01
CA ALA A 132 10.22 -4.89 -1.87
C ALA A 132 8.70 -4.68 -1.99
N VAL A 133 8.17 -3.60 -1.41
CA VAL A 133 6.77 -3.20 -1.55
C VAL A 133 6.43 -2.90 -3.01
N THR A 134 7.28 -2.23 -3.77
CA THR A 134 7.09 -2.00 -5.21
C THR A 134 7.10 -3.32 -6.00
N ILE A 135 8.06 -4.21 -5.73
CA ILE A 135 8.16 -5.54 -6.36
C ILE A 135 6.88 -6.36 -6.16
N TYR A 136 6.24 -6.22 -4.99
CA TYR A 136 4.96 -6.87 -4.69
C TYR A 136 3.75 -6.12 -5.27
N GLY A 137 3.66 -4.82 -4.97
CA GLY A 137 2.48 -3.99 -5.14
C GLY A 137 2.17 -3.68 -6.60
N VAL A 138 3.18 -3.41 -7.42
CA VAL A 138 2.98 -3.11 -8.85
C VAL A 138 2.39 -4.31 -9.58
N PRO A 139 2.96 -5.53 -9.48
CA PRO A 139 2.36 -6.72 -10.10
C PRO A 139 1.04 -7.14 -9.47
N HIS A 140 0.85 -6.97 -8.15
CA HIS A 140 -0.41 -7.27 -7.46
C HIS A 140 -1.55 -6.39 -7.97
N GLY A 141 -1.36 -5.07 -8.00
CA GLY A 141 -2.37 -4.14 -8.52
C GLY A 141 -2.69 -4.39 -9.99
N ALA A 142 -1.67 -4.69 -10.79
CA ALA A 142 -1.87 -5.03 -12.20
C ALA A 142 -2.60 -6.37 -12.38
N LEU A 143 -2.35 -7.37 -11.51
CA LEU A 143 -3.04 -8.66 -11.54
C LEU A 143 -4.55 -8.48 -11.33
N GLY A 144 -4.97 -7.61 -10.40
CA GLY A 144 -6.39 -7.30 -10.19
C GLY A 144 -7.07 -6.73 -11.44
N LEU A 145 -6.32 -6.02 -12.28
CA LEU A 145 -6.79 -5.55 -13.57
C LEU A 145 -6.98 -6.72 -14.56
N GLU A 146 -6.13 -7.74 -14.55
CA GLU A 146 -6.15 -8.83 -15.52
C GLU A 146 -7.08 -10.00 -15.18
N MET A 147 -7.59 -10.05 -13.94
CA MET A 147 -8.42 -11.15 -13.45
C MET A 147 -9.83 -11.22 -14.08
N THR A 148 -10.41 -10.08 -14.44
CA THR A 148 -11.76 -10.00 -15.03
C THR A 148 -11.80 -8.97 -16.16
N ASN A 149 -12.63 -9.22 -17.19
CA ASN A 149 -12.85 -8.28 -18.29
C ASN A 149 -13.97 -7.28 -17.97
N ASP A 150 -14.77 -7.55 -16.95
CA ASP A 150 -15.92 -6.72 -16.61
C ASP A 150 -15.51 -5.58 -15.66
N TYR A 151 -15.89 -4.35 -16.03
CA TYR A 151 -15.56 -3.15 -15.27
C TYR A 151 -16.19 -3.14 -13.87
N ASN A 152 -17.42 -3.63 -13.74
CA ASN A 152 -18.13 -3.68 -12.46
C ASN A 152 -17.52 -4.75 -11.56
N GLU A 153 -17.21 -5.93 -12.10
CA GLU A 153 -16.55 -6.99 -11.33
C GLU A 153 -15.14 -6.59 -10.88
N ARG A 154 -14.39 -5.86 -11.72
CA ARG A 154 -13.09 -5.28 -11.34
C ARG A 154 -13.26 -4.28 -10.19
N THR A 155 -14.26 -3.41 -10.27
CA THR A 155 -14.56 -2.44 -9.19
C THR A 155 -14.90 -3.17 -7.89
N ARG A 156 -15.72 -4.24 -7.95
CA ARG A 156 -16.03 -5.09 -6.80
C ARG A 156 -14.78 -5.76 -6.23
N LEU A 157 -13.89 -6.27 -7.06
CA LEU A 157 -12.63 -6.88 -6.62
C LEU A 157 -11.77 -5.89 -5.83
N PHE A 158 -11.59 -4.66 -6.35
CA PHE A 158 -10.85 -3.61 -5.63
C PHE A 158 -11.55 -3.18 -4.33
N ALA A 159 -12.88 -3.11 -4.33
CA ALA A 159 -13.66 -2.82 -3.12
C ALA A 159 -13.47 -3.91 -2.04
N TYR A 160 -13.55 -5.19 -2.41
CA TYR A 160 -13.28 -6.32 -1.51
C TYR A 160 -11.84 -6.29 -0.96
N ALA A 161 -10.87 -6.04 -1.84
CA ALA A 161 -9.48 -5.94 -1.45
C ALA A 161 -9.22 -4.79 -0.48
N SER A 162 -9.83 -3.63 -0.74
CA SER A 162 -9.73 -2.45 0.11
C SER A 162 -10.41 -2.69 1.46
N PHE A 163 -11.56 -3.36 1.49
CA PHE A 163 -12.26 -3.69 2.71
C PHE A 163 -11.45 -4.62 3.62
N ILE A 164 -10.93 -5.73 3.07
CA ILE A 164 -10.08 -6.67 3.82
C ILE A 164 -8.79 -5.99 4.29
N GLY A 165 -8.16 -5.21 3.42
CA GLY A 165 -6.95 -4.46 3.75
C GLY A 165 -7.17 -3.44 4.86
N ASN A 166 -8.28 -2.70 4.86
CA ASN A 166 -8.60 -1.73 5.91
C ASN A 166 -8.95 -2.41 7.24
N ILE A 167 -9.66 -3.54 7.24
CA ILE A 167 -9.89 -4.33 8.46
C ILE A 167 -8.55 -4.78 9.05
N ALA A 168 -7.64 -5.28 8.22
CA ALA A 168 -6.32 -5.67 8.68
C ALA A 168 -5.49 -4.47 9.16
N ALA A 169 -5.66 -3.29 8.56
CA ALA A 169 -4.99 -2.06 8.99
C ALA A 169 -5.37 -1.63 10.42
N ILE A 170 -6.57 -1.99 10.90
CA ILE A 170 -6.98 -1.76 12.29
C ILE A 170 -6.03 -2.46 13.26
N ALA A 171 -5.38 -3.56 12.88
CA ALA A 171 -4.40 -4.25 13.73
C ALA A 171 -3.09 -3.46 13.92
N SER A 172 -2.77 -2.51 13.04
CA SER A 172 -1.49 -1.79 13.04
C SER A 172 -1.22 -1.00 14.33
N PRO A 173 -2.16 -0.21 14.87
CA PRO A 173 -1.96 0.48 16.16
C PRO A 173 -1.82 -0.48 17.35
N TRP A 174 -2.49 -1.63 17.31
CA TRP A 174 -2.38 -2.65 18.36
C TRP A 174 -0.98 -3.27 18.42
N MET A 175 -0.21 -3.25 17.33
CA MET A 175 1.17 -3.71 17.34
C MET A 175 2.02 -2.98 18.39
N TYR A 176 1.89 -1.65 18.46
CA TYR A 176 2.62 -0.85 19.46
C TYR A 176 2.12 -1.14 20.88
N TYR A 177 0.82 -1.37 21.06
CA TYR A 177 0.26 -1.77 22.35
C TYR A 177 0.83 -3.13 22.82
N PHE A 178 0.89 -4.13 21.94
CA PHE A 178 1.46 -5.43 22.27
C PHE A 178 2.97 -5.36 22.56
N ALA A 179 3.70 -4.50 21.86
CA ALA A 179 5.14 -4.28 22.10
C ALA A 179 5.44 -3.72 23.51
N ASN A 180 4.48 -3.03 24.15
CA ASN A 180 4.61 -2.43 25.49
C ASN A 180 4.08 -3.32 26.63
N ARG A 181 3.70 -4.58 26.35
CA ARG A 181 3.27 -5.50 27.41
C ARG A 181 4.43 -5.88 28.33
N SER A 182 4.12 -6.13 29.61
CA SER A 182 5.07 -6.56 30.65
C SER A 182 5.78 -7.89 30.38
N MET A 183 5.42 -8.59 29.29
CA MET A 183 6.08 -9.80 28.81
C MET A 183 7.48 -9.50 28.23
N PHE A 184 7.73 -8.26 27.79
CA PHE A 184 9.01 -7.85 27.23
C PHE A 184 9.81 -7.03 28.23
N LYS A 185 11.14 -7.20 28.23
CA LYS A 185 12.05 -6.47 29.12
C LYS A 185 12.07 -4.97 28.82
N ASP A 186 11.98 -4.63 27.54
CA ASP A 186 11.94 -3.25 27.04
C ASP A 186 10.99 -3.12 25.83
N PRO A 187 10.37 -1.94 25.62
CA PRO A 187 9.57 -1.65 24.43
C PRO A 187 10.30 -1.90 23.10
N ILE A 188 11.62 -1.69 23.08
CA ILE A 188 12.46 -1.93 21.89
C ILE A 188 12.55 -3.42 21.56
N GLU A 189 12.61 -4.28 22.58
CA GLU A 189 12.65 -5.73 22.37
C GLU A 189 11.27 -6.27 21.97
N GLY A 190 10.21 -5.77 22.61
CA GLY A 190 8.84 -6.08 22.22
C GLY A 190 8.54 -5.70 20.77
N MET A 191 9.03 -4.55 20.32
CA MET A 191 8.88 -4.10 18.95
C MET A 191 9.54 -5.05 17.93
N LYS A 192 10.76 -5.54 18.22
CA LYS A 192 11.45 -6.49 17.36
C LYS A 192 10.63 -7.76 17.17
N TRP A 193 10.12 -8.34 18.25
CA TRP A 193 9.30 -9.55 18.18
C TRP A 193 7.99 -9.31 17.45
N VAL A 194 7.24 -8.25 17.78
CA VAL A 194 5.97 -7.94 17.12
C VAL A 194 6.15 -7.73 15.61
N CYS A 195 7.23 -7.08 15.18
CA CYS A 195 7.54 -6.91 13.76
C CYS A 195 7.94 -8.22 13.07
N ILE A 196 8.60 -9.16 13.76
CA ILE A 196 8.87 -10.51 13.23
C ILE A 196 7.56 -11.29 13.03
N TRP A 197 6.69 -11.31 14.05
CA TRP A 197 5.39 -12.00 13.95
C TRP A 197 4.55 -11.41 12.83
N MET A 198 4.51 -10.09 12.70
CA MET A 198 3.80 -9.42 11.61
C MET A 198 4.45 -9.74 10.26
N GLY A 199 5.77 -9.67 10.14
CA GLY A 199 6.49 -10.05 8.93
C GLY A 199 6.12 -11.46 8.47
N LEU A 200 6.03 -12.42 9.40
CA LEU A 200 5.60 -13.79 9.11
C LEU A 200 4.14 -13.86 8.63
N ILE A 201 3.23 -13.09 9.23
CA ILE A 201 1.84 -12.99 8.78
C ILE A 201 1.77 -12.42 7.35
N LEU A 202 2.56 -11.38 7.04
CA LEU A 202 2.62 -10.80 5.69
C LEU A 202 3.14 -11.81 4.65
N ILE A 203 4.13 -12.63 5.01
CA ILE A 203 4.64 -13.70 4.14
C ILE A 203 3.54 -14.73 3.85
N ILE A 204 2.84 -15.17 4.89
CA ILE A 204 1.72 -16.13 4.73
C ILE A 204 0.63 -15.51 3.85
N ALA A 205 0.27 -14.25 4.06
CA ALA A 205 -0.71 -13.55 3.24
C ALA A 205 -0.30 -13.48 1.76
N ALA A 206 0.98 -13.19 1.47
CA ALA A 206 1.51 -13.21 0.12
C ALA A 206 1.45 -14.61 -0.53
N ILE A 207 1.79 -15.66 0.23
CA ILE A 207 1.71 -17.05 -0.23
C ILE A 207 0.26 -17.43 -0.54
N ILE A 208 -0.68 -17.11 0.36
CA ILE A 208 -2.11 -17.36 0.14
C ILE A 208 -2.58 -16.65 -1.13
N CYS A 209 -2.19 -15.39 -1.34
CA CYS A 209 -2.51 -14.65 -2.55
C CYS A 209 -2.03 -15.39 -3.80
N VAL A 210 -0.78 -15.88 -3.81
CA VAL A 210 -0.20 -16.58 -4.97
C VAL A 210 -0.88 -17.93 -5.23
N LEU A 211 -1.24 -18.67 -4.18
CA LEU A 211 -1.89 -19.98 -4.31
C LEU A 211 -3.35 -19.88 -4.79
N THR A 212 -4.02 -18.80 -4.41
CA THR A 212 -5.45 -18.58 -4.73
C THR A 212 -5.64 -17.84 -6.06
N CYS A 213 -4.74 -16.91 -6.39
CA CYS A 213 -4.81 -16.12 -7.62
C CYS A 213 -4.26 -16.91 -8.81
N LYS A 214 -5.09 -17.11 -9.85
CA LYS A 214 -4.65 -17.70 -11.11
C LYS A 214 -4.59 -16.63 -12.20
N GLU A 215 -3.55 -16.68 -13.02
CA GLU A 215 -3.43 -15.80 -14.19
C GLU A 215 -4.28 -16.32 -15.36
N THR A 216 -5.40 -15.66 -15.63
CA THR A 216 -6.34 -16.03 -16.69
C THR A 216 -5.76 -15.83 -18.10
N ARG A 217 -4.82 -14.90 -18.29
CA ARG A 217 -4.33 -14.44 -19.62
C ARG A 217 -2.95 -14.99 -20.05
N THR A 218 -2.48 -16.09 -19.46
CA THR A 218 -1.15 -16.64 -19.72
C THR A 218 -0.88 -16.94 -21.22
N GLU A 219 -1.90 -17.34 -22.00
CA GLU A 219 -1.75 -17.76 -23.41
C GLU A 219 -1.75 -16.60 -24.43
N GLN A 220 -2.59 -15.57 -24.24
CA GLN A 220 -2.63 -14.41 -25.16
C GLN A 220 -1.39 -13.51 -25.01
N VAL A 221 -0.84 -13.42 -23.80
CA VAL A 221 0.34 -12.59 -23.48
C VAL A 221 1.65 -13.27 -23.94
N LYS A 222 1.69 -14.60 -24.05
CA LYS A 222 2.82 -15.34 -24.67
C LYS A 222 3.13 -14.88 -26.10
N LYS A 223 2.13 -14.38 -26.83
CA LYS A 223 2.24 -13.94 -28.24
C LYS A 223 2.64 -12.47 -28.41
N GLN A 224 2.62 -11.64 -27.35
CA GLN A 224 2.99 -10.23 -27.46
C GLN A 224 4.52 -10.07 -27.54
N LYS A 225 5.02 -9.21 -28.45
CA LYS A 225 6.45 -8.88 -28.54
C LYS A 225 6.91 -8.18 -27.25
N LYS A 226 8.10 -8.52 -26.76
CA LYS A 226 8.76 -7.77 -25.68
C LYS A 226 9.05 -6.37 -26.20
N MET A 227 8.53 -5.34 -25.53
CA MET A 227 8.82 -3.95 -25.86
C MET A 227 9.82 -3.39 -24.86
N ALA A 228 10.82 -2.67 -25.37
CA ALA A 228 11.80 -2.00 -24.53
C ALA A 228 11.13 -0.86 -23.73
N PHE A 229 11.59 -0.63 -22.50
CA PHE A 229 11.03 0.40 -21.60
C PHE A 229 10.90 1.77 -22.29
N TRP A 230 11.97 2.22 -22.96
CA TRP A 230 12.00 3.52 -23.64
C TRP A 230 11.06 3.61 -24.85
N GLU A 231 10.83 2.50 -25.55
CA GLU A 231 9.88 2.47 -26.67
C GLU A 231 8.45 2.60 -26.15
N SER A 232 8.08 1.81 -25.14
CA SER A 232 6.78 1.89 -24.49
C SER A 232 6.54 3.28 -23.88
N PHE A 233 7.55 3.84 -23.20
CA PHE A 233 7.46 5.19 -22.62
C PHE A 233 7.22 6.26 -23.69
N LYS A 234 7.94 6.20 -24.83
CA LYS A 234 7.79 7.15 -25.93
C LYS A 234 6.42 7.06 -26.61
N ILE A 235 5.88 5.85 -26.77
CA ILE A 235 4.55 5.64 -27.34
C ILE A 235 3.48 6.21 -26.40
N THR A 236 3.58 5.90 -25.11
CA THR A 236 2.64 6.37 -24.09
C THR A 236 2.67 7.88 -23.95
N TYR A 237 3.86 8.50 -23.94
CA TYR A 237 4.02 9.95 -23.86
C TYR A 237 3.46 10.70 -25.07
N LYS A 238 3.50 10.09 -26.26
CA LYS A 238 2.90 10.68 -27.47
C LYS A 238 1.37 10.68 -27.46
N ASN A 239 0.74 9.85 -26.62
CA ASN A 239 -0.71 9.78 -26.53
C ASN A 239 -1.26 10.97 -25.71
N ARG A 240 -1.80 11.98 -26.41
CA ARG A 240 -2.35 13.19 -25.78
C ARG A 240 -3.45 12.90 -24.76
N THR A 241 -4.34 11.95 -25.07
CA THR A 241 -5.44 11.58 -24.18
C THR A 241 -4.91 10.97 -22.89
N PHE A 242 -3.91 10.10 -22.98
CA PHE A 242 -3.23 9.53 -21.81
C PHE A 242 -2.54 10.61 -20.98
N MET A 243 -1.78 11.52 -21.60
CA MET A 243 -1.07 12.58 -20.88
C MET A 243 -2.02 13.55 -20.18
N MET A 244 -3.17 13.89 -20.77
CA MET A 244 -4.19 14.69 -20.09
C MET A 244 -4.73 14.00 -18.84
N LEU A 245 -5.01 12.69 -18.91
CA LEU A 245 -5.44 11.92 -17.74
C LEU A 245 -4.37 11.90 -16.63
N VAL A 246 -3.10 11.74 -16.99
CA VAL A 246 -1.99 11.80 -16.03
C VAL A 246 -1.91 13.17 -15.36
N ILE A 247 -1.99 14.27 -16.12
CA ILE A 247 -1.94 15.63 -15.57
C ILE A 247 -3.11 15.87 -14.61
N VAL A 248 -4.34 15.51 -15.01
CA VAL A 248 -5.51 15.64 -14.14
C VAL A 248 -5.34 14.83 -12.86
N PHE A 249 -4.86 13.58 -12.97
CA PHE A 249 -4.62 12.73 -11.80
C PHE A 249 -3.58 13.33 -10.86
N VAL A 250 -2.45 13.82 -11.38
CA VAL A 250 -1.40 14.48 -10.58
C VAL A 250 -1.94 15.72 -9.88
N LEU A 251 -2.70 16.57 -10.58
CA LEU A 251 -3.29 17.78 -9.99
C LEU A 251 -4.28 17.45 -8.87
N VAL A 252 -5.12 16.43 -9.06
CA VAL A 252 -6.07 15.97 -8.04
C VAL A 252 -5.34 15.43 -6.81
N ILE A 253 -4.32 14.59 -6.99
CA ILE A 253 -3.55 14.01 -5.88
C ILE A 253 -2.79 15.09 -5.11
N ILE A 254 -2.16 16.05 -5.81
CA ILE A 254 -1.49 17.18 -5.16
C ILE A 254 -2.50 17.99 -4.34
N GLY A 255 -3.64 18.35 -4.93
CA GLY A 255 -4.69 19.09 -4.23
C GLY A 255 -5.18 18.38 -2.97
N PHE A 256 -5.42 17.07 -3.06
CA PHE A 256 -5.84 16.25 -1.92
C PHE A 256 -4.78 16.22 -0.80
N GLN A 257 -3.51 16.03 -1.14
CA GLN A 257 -2.42 15.97 -0.15
C GLN A 257 -2.15 17.33 0.51
N PHE A 258 -2.28 18.43 -0.23
CA PHE A 258 -2.22 19.77 0.35
C PHE A 258 -3.32 19.99 1.38
N VAL A 259 -4.57 19.64 1.05
CA VAL A 259 -5.68 19.78 1.99
C VAL A 259 -5.45 18.93 3.23
N MET A 260 -5.10 17.64 3.10
CA MET A 260 -4.85 16.79 4.27
C MET A 260 -3.68 17.28 5.14
N GLY A 261 -2.58 17.72 4.53
CA GLY A 261 -1.41 18.19 5.24
C GLY A 261 -1.64 19.50 6.02
N PHE A 262 -2.31 20.47 5.40
CA PHE A 262 -2.53 21.79 5.99
C PHE A 262 -3.81 21.88 6.83
N SER A 263 -4.80 21.01 6.62
CA SER A 263 -6.08 21.06 7.32
C SER A 263 -5.91 21.03 8.84
N ASN A 264 -5.00 20.20 9.36
CA ASN A 264 -4.71 20.14 10.79
C ASN A 264 -4.10 21.45 11.33
N PHE A 265 -3.21 22.09 10.57
CA PHE A 265 -2.59 23.36 10.97
C PHE A 265 -3.58 24.52 10.90
N ILE A 266 -4.42 24.58 9.86
CA ILE A 266 -5.45 25.61 9.69
C ILE A 266 -6.45 25.52 10.84
N MET A 267 -6.92 24.32 11.20
CA MET A 267 -7.82 24.16 12.34
C MET A 267 -7.18 24.61 13.64
N MET A 268 -5.95 24.19 13.94
CA MET A 268 -5.31 24.50 15.22
C MET A 268 -4.95 25.98 15.37
N TYR A 269 -4.33 26.57 14.34
CA TYR A 269 -3.72 27.91 14.45
C TYR A 269 -4.57 29.03 13.86
N PHE A 270 -5.38 28.76 12.83
CA PHE A 270 -6.15 29.80 12.14
C PHE A 270 -7.59 29.88 12.63
N VAL A 271 -8.25 28.74 12.88
CA VAL A 271 -9.65 28.71 13.33
C VAL A 271 -9.79 28.88 14.84
N TYR A 272 -8.95 28.19 15.62
CA TYR A 272 -9.03 28.17 17.08
C TYR A 272 -7.91 28.95 17.78
N SER A 273 -7.12 29.73 17.05
CA SER A 273 -6.07 30.61 17.61
C SER A 273 -5.11 29.94 18.59
N GLY A 274 -4.83 28.65 18.41
CA GLY A 274 -3.95 27.85 19.29
C GLY A 274 -4.64 27.11 20.43
N ASP A 275 -5.97 27.21 20.57
CA ASP A 275 -6.73 26.38 21.52
C ASP A 275 -6.79 24.92 21.03
N LYS A 276 -5.91 24.11 21.61
CA LYS A 276 -5.74 22.70 21.26
C LYS A 276 -6.98 21.87 21.59
N VAL A 277 -7.77 22.24 22.60
CA VAL A 277 -8.92 21.42 23.06
C VAL A 277 -10.06 21.55 22.05
N ALA A 278 -10.46 22.78 21.70
CA ALA A 278 -11.51 23.03 20.72
C ALA A 278 -11.12 22.54 19.31
N ALA A 279 -9.86 22.77 18.90
CA ALA A 279 -9.35 22.27 17.63
C ALA A 279 -9.34 20.74 17.55
N SER A 280 -8.93 20.05 18.62
CA SER A 280 -8.91 18.59 18.65
C SER A 280 -10.32 17.98 18.56
N GLY A 281 -11.32 18.63 19.15
CA GLY A 281 -12.72 18.24 19.02
C GLY A 281 -13.23 18.32 17.58
N MET A 282 -12.93 19.42 16.87
CA MET A 282 -13.33 19.60 15.47
C MET A 282 -12.58 18.64 14.52
N MET A 283 -11.29 18.42 14.76
CA MET A 283 -10.50 17.41 14.04
C MET A 283 -11.08 16.00 14.24
N GLY A 284 -11.50 15.67 15.47
CA GLY A 284 -12.16 14.40 15.78
C GLY A 284 -13.47 14.22 15.00
N TRP A 285 -14.30 15.26 14.94
CA TRP A 285 -15.54 15.23 14.13
C TRP A 285 -15.26 15.10 12.63
N MET A 286 -14.29 15.84 12.09
CA MET A 286 -13.91 15.72 10.68
C MET A 286 -13.35 14.34 10.34
N GLY A 287 -12.53 13.76 11.22
CA GLY A 287 -12.05 12.38 11.07
C GLY A 287 -13.19 11.36 11.12
N THR A 288 -14.16 11.56 12.01
CA THR A 288 -15.35 10.70 12.12
C THR A 288 -16.23 10.79 10.88
N ILE A 289 -16.50 12.01 10.38
CA ILE A 289 -17.25 12.21 9.13
C ILE A 289 -16.52 11.55 7.97
N TRP A 290 -15.20 11.74 7.84
CA TRP A 290 -14.41 11.09 6.80
C TRP A 290 -14.49 9.56 6.87
N ALA A 291 -14.33 8.98 8.06
CA ALA A 291 -14.43 7.53 8.27
C ALA A 291 -15.83 6.99 7.96
N VAL A 292 -16.89 7.68 8.40
CA VAL A 292 -18.28 7.33 8.12
C VAL A 292 -18.59 7.44 6.63
N THR A 293 -18.16 8.50 5.96
CA THR A 293 -18.29 8.65 4.50
C THR A 293 -17.51 7.58 3.76
N ALA A 294 -16.31 7.20 4.21
CA ALA A 294 -15.54 6.12 3.61
C ALA A 294 -16.27 4.77 3.74
N LEU A 295 -16.81 4.45 4.92
CA LEU A 295 -17.58 3.23 5.15
C LEU A 295 -18.87 3.21 4.32
N ILE A 296 -19.62 4.32 4.31
CA ILE A 296 -20.84 4.48 3.52
C ILE A 296 -20.52 4.56 2.02
N GLY A 297 -19.32 4.93 1.59
CA GLY A 297 -18.93 4.91 0.18
C GLY A 297 -18.59 3.51 -0.34
N VAL A 298 -17.99 2.68 0.52
CA VAL A 298 -17.57 1.32 0.18
C VAL A 298 -18.77 0.37 0.04
N PHE A 299 -19.78 0.48 0.92
CA PHE A 299 -20.96 -0.41 0.91
C PHE A 299 -21.82 -0.32 -0.36
N PRO A 300 -22.21 0.87 -0.86
CA PRO A 300 -22.93 1.04 -2.11
C PRO A 300 -22.07 0.66 -3.31
N MET A 301 -20.75 0.89 -3.31
CA MET A 301 -19.92 0.41 -4.42
C MET A 301 -19.91 -1.11 -4.54
N MET A 302 -20.05 -1.85 -3.42
CA MET A 302 -20.23 -3.31 -3.44
C MET A 302 -21.62 -3.75 -3.93
N TRP A 303 -22.67 -2.94 -3.72
CA TRP A 303 -24.07 -3.29 -4.02
C TRP A 303 -24.61 -2.72 -5.33
N VAL A 304 -24.09 -1.58 -5.80
CA VAL A 304 -24.61 -0.81 -6.95
C VAL A 304 -23.93 -1.18 -8.27
N SER A 305 -22.75 -1.82 -8.22
CA SER A 305 -22.06 -2.35 -9.41
C SER A 305 -22.58 -3.70 -9.82
#